data_AF-A0A6I9XM71-F1
#
_entry.id   AF-A0A6I9XM71-F1
#
_cell.length_a   1.000
_cell.length_b   1.000
_cell.length_c   1.000
_cell.angle_alpha   90.00
_cell.angle_beta   90.00
_cell.angle_gamma   90.00
#
_symmetry.space_group_name_H-M   'P 1'
#
loop_
_entity.id
_entity.type
_entity.pdbx_description
1 polymer ?
#
loop_
_entity_poly.entity_id
_entity_poly.type
_entity_poly.pdbx_seq_one_letter_code
_entity_poly.pdbx_strand_id
1 'polypeptide(L)'
;MLLERLHPGKVDGVLSQYTADFQEQESLPGAGSAETSAASDVFPYMDHWNVHTQRVSLREIMSEEIALQERLTVKPSPCIAKKDCAAKLKEKQLLELFPTISANFLMDIFKDNNYSLEQTVQFLNNVLEADPIKTVIAKEPAQNARRSPSIASKTREKKAKKTKELEDILSEKGFQDTQYPGYKDFRAEAFLHQQQRQECLRKAGEAYRMGMKPVAAFYVQQGQLHEEKMKEANEDAAQQIFETVNASKLPINLLDLHGLHVDEALSHLSRVLQEKTKEYSLAGGIPYLYVITGRGNHSQGGVARIKPAVMKYLTSHKFRFTEIKSGCFKILLE
;
A
#
# COMPACT_ATOMS: atom_id res chain seq x y z
N MET A 1 21.05 22.01 -10.35
CA MET A 1 22.07 21.95 -9.27
C MET A 1 21.83 20.71 -8.42
N LEU A 2 22.23 19.52 -8.90
CA LEU A 2 22.05 18.23 -8.23
C LEU A 2 23.38 17.43 -8.16
N LEU A 3 24.52 18.15 -8.29
CA LEU A 3 25.85 17.55 -8.41
C LEU A 3 26.77 17.85 -7.22
N GLU A 4 26.29 18.53 -6.19
CA GLU A 4 27.04 18.76 -4.96
C GLU A 4 26.26 18.24 -3.76
N ARG A 5 26.53 17.00 -3.40
CA ARG A 5 26.55 16.43 -2.04
C ARG A 5 26.54 14.92 -2.19
N LEU A 6 27.72 14.31 -2.21
CA LEU A 6 27.99 12.96 -1.72
C LEU A 6 29.51 12.74 -1.80
N HIS A 7 30.14 12.57 -0.64
CA HIS A 7 31.59 12.39 -0.53
C HIS A 7 32.07 11.09 -1.21
N PRO A 8 33.19 11.12 -1.97
CA PRO A 8 33.71 9.95 -2.70
C PRO A 8 33.90 8.69 -1.84
N GLY A 9 34.33 8.85 -0.58
CA GLY A 9 34.58 7.73 0.33
C GLY A 9 33.33 6.95 0.78
N LYS A 10 32.12 7.49 0.57
CA LYS A 10 30.87 6.78 0.88
C LYS A 10 30.48 5.80 -0.24
N VAL A 11 30.95 6.03 -1.46
CA VAL A 11 30.62 5.20 -2.63
C VAL A 11 31.41 3.89 -2.60
N ASP A 12 32.68 3.90 -2.20
CA ASP A 12 33.50 2.68 -2.12
C ASP A 12 33.06 1.73 -1.00
N GLY A 13 32.66 2.27 0.16
CA GLY A 13 32.11 1.47 1.27
C GLY A 13 30.75 0.85 0.94
N VAL A 14 29.89 1.60 0.23
CA VAL A 14 28.62 1.11 -0.31
C VAL A 14 28.91 0.06 -1.39
N LEU A 15 29.82 0.30 -2.34
CA LEU A 15 30.15 -0.68 -3.38
C LEU A 15 30.67 -2.01 -2.78
N SER A 16 31.51 -1.95 -1.73
CA SER A 16 32.04 -3.12 -1.03
C SER A 16 30.99 -3.90 -0.22
N GLN A 17 30.11 -3.19 0.51
CA GLN A 17 29.01 -3.81 1.25
C GLN A 17 28.01 -4.48 0.29
N TYR A 18 27.76 -3.86 -0.88
CA TYR A 18 26.82 -4.36 -1.87
C TYR A 18 27.38 -5.53 -2.68
N THR A 19 28.70 -5.61 -2.90
CA THR A 19 29.32 -6.82 -3.46
C THR A 19 29.19 -8.02 -2.52
N ALA A 20 29.19 -7.81 -1.20
CA ALA A 20 28.99 -8.88 -0.22
C ALA A 20 27.53 -9.39 -0.21
N ASP A 21 26.54 -8.48 -0.23
CA ASP A 21 25.12 -8.85 -0.27
C ASP A 21 24.75 -9.66 -1.54
N PHE A 22 25.41 -9.38 -2.68
CA PHE A 22 25.20 -10.13 -3.93
C PHE A 22 25.85 -11.53 -3.89
N GLN A 23 27.00 -11.68 -3.20
CA GLN A 23 27.65 -12.98 -3.00
C GLN A 23 26.87 -13.91 -2.05
N GLU A 24 26.16 -13.37 -1.07
CA GLU A 24 25.34 -14.17 -0.17
C GLU A 24 24.09 -14.76 -0.86
N GLN A 25 23.49 -14.06 -1.83
CA GLN A 25 22.28 -14.52 -2.53
C GLN A 25 22.50 -15.66 -3.54
N GLU A 26 23.74 -15.91 -4.01
CA GLU A 26 24.05 -17.04 -4.91
C GLU A 26 24.54 -18.32 -4.20
N SER A 27 24.68 -18.32 -2.88
CA SER A 27 25.23 -19.47 -2.15
C SER A 27 24.19 -20.56 -1.80
N LEU A 28 23.96 -21.48 -2.75
CA LEU A 28 23.42 -22.83 -2.49
C LEU A 28 24.49 -23.89 -2.84
N PRO A 29 24.57 -25.03 -2.11
CA PRO A 29 25.80 -25.84 -2.07
C PRO A 29 25.80 -27.04 -3.04
N GLY A 30 26.99 -27.37 -3.55
CA GLY A 30 27.35 -28.67 -4.12
C GLY A 30 28.09 -28.53 -5.45
N ALA A 31 29.20 -29.21 -5.76
CA ALA A 31 30.03 -30.19 -5.08
C ALA A 31 31.42 -30.11 -5.78
N GLY A 32 32.53 -30.34 -5.08
CA GLY A 32 33.23 -31.63 -5.20
C GLY A 32 34.46 -31.54 -6.12
N SER A 33 35.63 -31.70 -5.51
CA SER A 33 36.99 -31.77 -6.05
C SER A 33 37.20 -32.83 -7.14
N ALA A 34 38.14 -32.58 -8.08
CA ALA A 34 39.43 -33.30 -8.22
C ALA A 34 39.95 -33.41 -9.67
N GLU A 35 41.26 -33.21 -9.77
CA GLU A 35 42.25 -33.90 -10.64
C GLU A 35 42.40 -33.58 -12.14
N THR A 36 43.67 -33.33 -12.45
CA THR A 36 44.36 -33.18 -13.73
C THR A 36 44.44 -34.47 -14.54
N SER A 37 44.19 -34.40 -15.85
CA SER A 37 44.79 -35.32 -16.83
C SER A 37 44.78 -34.70 -18.23
N ALA A 38 45.89 -34.85 -18.94
CA ALA A 38 46.13 -34.31 -20.28
C ALA A 38 45.52 -35.21 -21.36
N ALA A 39 44.83 -34.62 -22.34
CA ALA A 39 44.65 -35.20 -23.66
C ALA A 39 44.43 -34.09 -24.70
N SER A 40 45.25 -34.16 -25.75
CA SER A 40 45.17 -33.37 -26.96
C SER A 40 43.91 -33.74 -27.73
N ASP A 41 43.03 -32.76 -27.98
CA ASP A 41 42.09 -32.81 -29.10
C ASP A 41 41.97 -31.41 -29.72
N VAL A 42 42.32 -31.34 -31.00
CA VAL A 42 42.23 -30.15 -31.85
C VAL A 42 40.74 -29.86 -32.08
N PHE A 43 40.17 -28.99 -31.26
CA PHE A 43 38.91 -28.32 -31.59
C PHE A 43 39.21 -27.11 -32.48
N PRO A 44 38.46 -26.89 -33.58
CA PRO A 44 38.60 -25.67 -34.34
C PRO A 44 38.27 -24.50 -33.42
N TYR A 45 39.27 -23.67 -33.17
CA TYR A 45 39.16 -22.42 -32.42
C TYR A 45 38.12 -21.55 -33.11
N MET A 46 36.89 -21.63 -32.60
CA MET A 46 35.74 -20.95 -33.12
C MET A 46 35.71 -19.59 -32.41
N ASP A 47 36.33 -18.62 -33.10
CA ASP A 47 36.66 -17.25 -32.68
C ASP A 47 35.42 -16.35 -32.50
N HIS A 48 34.38 -16.85 -31.85
CA HIS A 48 33.12 -16.12 -31.66
C HIS A 48 33.19 -15.06 -30.58
N TRP A 49 34.28 -15.00 -29.82
CA TRP A 49 34.45 -13.99 -28.80
C TRP A 49 34.86 -12.62 -29.37
N ASN A 50 35.08 -12.54 -30.69
CA ASN A 50 35.29 -11.30 -31.41
C ASN A 50 34.01 -10.79 -32.08
N VAL A 51 32.84 -11.04 -31.48
CA VAL A 51 31.71 -10.12 -31.68
C VAL A 51 32.23 -8.78 -31.21
N HIS A 52 32.44 -7.85 -32.14
CA HIS A 52 32.75 -6.47 -31.83
C HIS A 52 31.73 -5.98 -30.80
N THR A 53 32.12 -6.01 -29.53
CA THR A 53 31.37 -5.37 -28.46
C THR A 53 31.45 -3.91 -28.83
N GLN A 54 30.38 -3.43 -29.45
CA GLN A 54 30.21 -2.02 -29.75
C GLN A 54 30.52 -1.30 -28.44
N ARG A 55 31.59 -0.50 -28.43
CA ARG A 55 32.08 0.16 -27.22
C ARG A 55 31.01 1.17 -26.79
N VAL A 56 30.03 0.70 -26.04
CA VAL A 56 28.98 1.54 -25.46
C VAL A 56 29.62 2.47 -24.46
N SER A 57 29.48 3.77 -24.71
CA SER A 57 30.04 4.77 -23.81
C SER A 57 29.19 4.88 -22.55
N LEU A 58 29.80 5.23 -21.41
CA LEU A 58 29.05 5.55 -20.18
C LEU A 58 27.94 6.59 -20.45
N ARG A 59 28.23 7.59 -21.29
CA ARG A 59 27.26 8.61 -21.71
C ARG A 59 26.04 7.99 -22.37
N GLU A 60 26.25 7.02 -23.27
CA GLU A 60 25.20 6.36 -24.03
C GLU A 60 24.32 5.49 -23.11
N ILE A 61 24.95 4.72 -22.22
CA ILE A 61 24.27 3.95 -21.16
C ILE A 61 23.41 4.87 -20.28
N MET A 62 23.98 6.00 -19.83
CA MET A 62 23.24 6.96 -19.01
C MET A 62 22.09 7.60 -19.78
N SER A 63 22.29 7.97 -21.05
CA SER A 63 21.24 8.59 -21.87
C SER A 63 20.09 7.62 -22.16
N GLU A 64 20.40 6.35 -22.40
CA GLU A 64 19.39 5.31 -22.61
C GLU A 64 18.60 5.04 -21.31
N GLU A 65 19.28 4.96 -20.17
CA GLU A 65 18.61 4.74 -18.88
C GLU A 65 17.66 5.90 -18.51
N ILE A 66 18.10 7.15 -18.73
CA ILE A 66 17.25 8.34 -18.52
C ILE A 66 16.02 8.27 -19.43
N ALA A 67 16.20 7.94 -20.72
CA ALA A 67 15.08 7.81 -21.65
C ALA A 67 14.10 6.68 -21.25
N LEU A 68 14.60 5.56 -20.72
CA LEU A 68 13.76 4.48 -20.21
C LEU A 68 12.98 4.91 -18.95
N GLN A 69 13.61 5.62 -18.02
CA GLN A 69 12.94 6.16 -16.83
C GLN A 69 11.89 7.21 -17.18
N GLU A 70 12.12 8.08 -18.16
CA GLU A 70 11.13 9.04 -18.64
C GLU A 70 9.88 8.33 -19.18
N ARG A 71 10.05 7.25 -19.94
CA ARG A 71 8.91 6.47 -20.47
C ARG A 71 8.07 5.80 -19.39
N LEU A 72 8.65 5.49 -18.23
CA LEU A 72 7.96 4.87 -17.09
C LEU A 72 7.35 5.91 -16.13
N THR A 73 7.96 7.08 -16.01
CA THR A 73 7.51 8.18 -15.12
C THR A 73 6.51 9.11 -15.78
N VAL A 74 6.43 9.12 -17.12
CA VAL A 74 5.25 9.60 -17.82
C VAL A 74 4.12 8.66 -17.39
N LYS A 75 3.40 9.06 -16.32
CA LYS A 75 1.98 8.74 -16.16
C LYS A 75 1.43 8.79 -17.58
N PRO A 76 0.70 7.77 -18.07
CA PRO A 76 0.04 7.92 -19.35
C PRO A 76 -0.61 9.29 -19.25
N SER A 77 -0.14 10.21 -20.09
CA SER A 77 -0.88 11.41 -20.32
C SER A 77 -2.31 10.91 -20.57
N PRO A 78 -3.34 11.70 -20.38
CA PRO A 78 -4.46 11.55 -21.28
C PRO A 78 -3.93 11.89 -22.69
N CYS A 79 -2.97 11.12 -23.23
CA CYS A 79 -3.05 10.57 -24.55
C CYS A 79 -4.48 10.09 -24.59
N ILE A 80 -5.32 10.99 -25.12
CA ILE A 80 -6.73 10.83 -25.37
C ILE A 80 -6.82 9.38 -25.76
N ALA A 81 -7.25 8.51 -24.83
CA ALA A 81 -7.53 7.14 -25.15
C ALA A 81 -8.51 7.33 -26.28
N LYS A 82 -8.05 7.12 -27.53
CA LYS A 82 -8.78 7.55 -28.71
C LYS A 82 -10.11 6.89 -28.53
N LYS A 83 -11.12 7.66 -28.08
CA LYS A 83 -12.42 7.10 -27.69
C LYS A 83 -12.80 6.25 -28.87
N ASP A 84 -12.90 4.94 -28.63
CA ASP A 84 -13.15 3.98 -29.70
C ASP A 84 -14.34 4.52 -30.52
N CYS A 85 -14.26 4.43 -31.85
CA CYS A 85 -15.36 4.92 -32.69
C CYS A 85 -16.68 4.24 -32.28
N ALA A 86 -16.60 2.99 -31.82
CA ALA A 86 -17.72 2.27 -31.23
C ALA A 86 -18.28 2.95 -29.96
N ALA A 87 -17.42 3.41 -29.05
CA ALA A 87 -17.86 4.11 -27.84
C ALA A 87 -18.52 5.46 -28.18
N LYS A 88 -17.97 6.24 -29.12
CA LYS A 88 -18.58 7.50 -29.57
C LYS A 88 -19.95 7.32 -30.20
N LEU A 89 -20.13 6.23 -30.97
CA LEU A 89 -21.42 5.92 -31.58
C LEU A 89 -22.46 5.54 -30.52
N LYS A 90 -22.07 4.75 -29.52
CA LYS A 90 -22.93 4.40 -28.38
C LYS A 90 -23.26 5.61 -27.51
N GLU A 91 -22.33 6.54 -27.28
CA GLU A 91 -22.60 7.81 -26.57
C GLU A 91 -23.70 8.61 -27.30
N LYS A 92 -23.61 8.71 -28.63
CA LYS A 92 -24.62 9.40 -29.43
C LYS A 92 -25.98 8.69 -29.35
N GLN A 93 -26.00 7.36 -29.49
CA GLN A 93 -27.22 6.57 -29.35
C GLN A 93 -27.86 6.73 -27.96
N LEU A 94 -27.05 6.76 -26.89
CA LEU A 94 -27.54 6.93 -25.53
C LEU A 94 -28.20 8.30 -25.30
N LEU A 95 -27.61 9.35 -25.87
CA LEU A 95 -28.17 10.71 -25.82
C LEU A 95 -29.48 10.84 -26.62
N GLU A 96 -29.61 10.10 -27.73
CA GLU A 96 -30.86 10.03 -28.52
C GLU A 96 -31.96 9.25 -27.78
N LEU A 97 -31.61 8.21 -27.02
CA LEU A 97 -32.57 7.40 -26.25
C LEU A 97 -33.11 8.13 -25.01
N PHE A 98 -32.30 8.98 -24.37
CA PHE A 98 -32.68 9.69 -23.15
C PHE A 98 -32.49 11.21 -23.27
N PRO A 99 -33.24 11.90 -24.15
CA PRO A 99 -33.06 13.32 -24.41
C PRO A 99 -33.44 14.22 -23.22
N THR A 100 -34.19 13.69 -22.25
CA THR A 100 -34.64 14.41 -21.05
C THR A 100 -33.63 14.36 -19.90
N ILE A 101 -32.61 13.49 -19.99
CA ILE A 101 -31.61 13.29 -18.94
C ILE A 101 -30.36 14.10 -19.28
N SER A 102 -29.71 14.67 -18.27
CA SER A 102 -28.52 15.50 -18.50
C SER A 102 -27.39 14.68 -19.12
N ALA A 103 -26.80 15.22 -20.20
CA ALA A 103 -25.76 14.54 -20.96
C ALA A 103 -24.56 14.14 -20.09
N ASN A 104 -24.17 14.99 -19.12
CA ASN A 104 -23.06 14.69 -18.21
C ASN A 104 -23.35 13.46 -17.34
N PHE A 105 -24.56 13.39 -16.76
CA PHE A 105 -24.98 12.26 -15.94
C PHE A 105 -25.06 10.96 -16.75
N LEU A 106 -25.56 11.02 -17.98
CA LEU A 106 -25.57 9.88 -18.90
C LEU A 106 -24.15 9.40 -19.20
N MET A 107 -23.20 10.31 -19.44
CA MET A 107 -21.81 9.94 -19.73
C MET A 107 -21.10 9.35 -18.51
N ASP A 108 -21.45 9.79 -17.30
CA ASP A 108 -20.86 9.24 -16.08
C ASP A 108 -21.38 7.83 -15.80
N ILE A 109 -22.68 7.59 -15.90
CA ILE A 109 -23.26 6.23 -15.81
C ILE A 109 -22.71 5.34 -16.94
N PHE A 110 -22.55 5.87 -18.14
CA PHE A 110 -22.03 5.11 -19.27
C PHE A 110 -20.57 4.67 -19.05
N LYS A 111 -19.74 5.52 -18.44
CA LYS A 111 -18.37 5.15 -18.02
C LYS A 111 -18.40 4.09 -16.92
N ASP A 112 -19.26 4.27 -15.92
CA ASP A 112 -19.38 3.35 -14.77
C ASP A 112 -19.82 1.95 -15.21
N ASN A 113 -20.54 1.85 -16.33
CA ASN A 113 -20.95 0.60 -16.97
C ASN A 113 -20.02 0.17 -18.12
N ASN A 114 -18.74 0.54 -18.07
CA ASN A 114 -17.71 0.13 -19.03
C ASN A 114 -18.04 0.44 -20.50
N TYR A 115 -18.75 1.55 -20.78
CA TYR A 115 -19.21 1.93 -22.12
C TYR A 115 -20.11 0.87 -22.80
N SER A 116 -20.82 0.09 -22.00
CA SER A 116 -21.82 -0.89 -22.46
C SER A 116 -23.20 -0.25 -22.55
N LEU A 117 -23.73 -0.10 -23.78
CA LEU A 117 -25.00 0.56 -24.01
C LEU A 117 -26.15 -0.22 -23.38
N GLU A 118 -26.15 -1.54 -23.51
CA GLU A 118 -27.19 -2.41 -22.98
C GLU A 118 -27.29 -2.31 -21.46
N GLN A 119 -26.15 -2.30 -20.76
CA GLN A 119 -26.13 -2.21 -19.29
C GLN A 119 -26.61 -0.84 -18.81
N THR A 120 -26.17 0.23 -19.48
CA THR A 120 -26.59 1.59 -19.14
C THR A 120 -28.07 1.82 -19.41
N VAL A 121 -28.61 1.32 -20.53
CA VAL A 121 -30.05 1.43 -20.84
C VAL A 121 -30.89 0.61 -19.86
N GLN A 122 -30.48 -0.62 -19.53
CA GLN A 122 -31.18 -1.46 -18.56
C GLN A 122 -31.21 -0.80 -17.18
N PHE A 123 -30.08 -0.24 -16.75
CA PHE A 123 -29.98 0.50 -15.50
C PHE A 123 -30.91 1.71 -15.50
N LEU A 124 -30.88 2.53 -16.55
CA LEU A 124 -31.71 3.74 -16.65
C LEU A 124 -33.20 3.39 -16.69
N ASN A 125 -33.62 2.35 -17.43
CA ASN A 125 -35.02 1.92 -17.44
C ASN A 125 -35.46 1.43 -16.05
N ASN A 126 -34.65 0.63 -15.36
CA ASN A 126 -34.98 0.18 -14.01
C ASN A 126 -35.08 1.33 -12.98
N VAL A 127 -34.26 2.37 -13.14
CA VAL A 127 -34.25 3.55 -12.26
C VAL A 127 -35.40 4.50 -12.57
N LEU A 128 -35.80 4.62 -13.85
CA LEU A 128 -36.84 5.53 -14.31
C LEU A 128 -38.25 4.93 -14.25
N GLU A 129 -38.40 3.60 -14.32
CA GLU A 129 -39.67 2.87 -14.18
C GLU A 129 -40.08 2.63 -12.71
N ALA A 130 -39.34 3.18 -11.74
CA ALA A 130 -39.78 3.17 -10.35
C ALA A 130 -40.95 4.15 -10.15
N ASP A 131 -42.18 3.61 -10.20
CA ASP A 131 -43.42 4.31 -9.85
C ASP A 131 -43.30 5.11 -8.54
N PRO A 132 -43.98 6.28 -8.42
CA PRO A 132 -43.80 7.19 -7.30
C PRO A 132 -44.27 6.56 -5.99
N ILE A 133 -43.34 6.40 -5.05
CA ILE A 133 -43.63 5.95 -3.69
C ILE A 133 -44.64 6.92 -3.06
N LYS A 134 -45.83 6.40 -2.74
CA LYS A 134 -46.88 7.09 -1.98
C LYS A 134 -46.32 7.55 -0.63
N THR A 135 -46.11 8.86 -0.49
CA THR A 135 -45.79 9.53 0.77
C THR A 135 -46.90 9.29 1.79
N VAL A 136 -46.68 8.36 2.73
CA VAL A 136 -47.53 8.22 3.93
C VAL A 136 -47.19 9.38 4.87
N ILE A 137 -47.97 10.44 4.79
CA ILE A 137 -47.98 11.55 5.73
C ILE A 137 -48.59 11.03 7.04
N ALA A 138 -47.76 10.77 8.05
CA ALA A 138 -48.23 10.59 9.41
C ALA A 138 -48.63 11.95 10.00
N LYS A 139 -49.93 12.11 10.30
CA LYS A 139 -50.46 13.27 11.03
C LYS A 139 -49.97 13.26 12.48
N GLU A 140 -49.37 14.36 12.91
CA GLU A 140 -49.28 14.76 14.32
C GLU A 140 -50.68 14.94 14.93
N PRO A 141 -50.80 14.71 16.25
CA PRO A 141 -51.52 15.66 17.07
C PRO A 141 -50.66 16.22 18.22
N ALA A 142 -50.69 17.55 18.32
CA ALA A 142 -50.19 18.32 19.43
C ALA A 142 -51.02 18.12 20.71
N GLN A 143 -50.39 18.10 21.89
CA GLN A 143 -50.43 19.19 22.89
C GLN A 143 -49.84 18.81 24.26
N ASN A 144 -48.88 19.65 24.70
CA ASN A 144 -48.67 20.21 26.05
C ASN A 144 -48.38 19.32 27.27
N ALA A 145 -47.18 19.46 27.86
CA ALA A 145 -46.98 20.11 29.16
C ALA A 145 -45.48 20.15 29.59
N ARG A 146 -45.11 21.27 30.21
CA ARG A 146 -43.78 21.66 30.70
C ARG A 146 -43.23 20.72 31.79
N ARG A 147 -41.92 20.42 31.74
CA ARG A 147 -40.96 20.42 32.89
C ARG A 147 -39.54 20.08 32.43
N SER A 148 -38.59 20.97 32.71
CA SER A 148 -37.13 20.76 32.68
C SER A 148 -36.61 20.72 34.13
N PRO A 149 -35.35 20.33 34.41
CA PRO A 149 -34.52 19.29 33.80
C PRO A 149 -34.00 18.29 34.86
N SER A 150 -33.82 17.02 34.50
CA SER A 150 -33.05 16.04 35.29
C SER A 150 -31.95 15.47 34.41
N ILE A 151 -30.74 16.01 34.59
CA ILE A 151 -29.49 15.53 33.98
C ILE A 151 -28.78 14.70 35.05
N ALA A 152 -29.01 13.38 35.09
CA ALA A 152 -28.10 12.41 35.73
C ALA A 152 -28.62 10.96 35.59
N SER A 153 -28.73 10.43 34.37
CA SER A 153 -28.94 8.97 34.20
C SER A 153 -28.51 8.39 32.85
N LYS A 154 -28.36 9.20 31.79
CA LYS A 154 -28.13 8.69 30.42
C LYS A 154 -26.69 8.27 30.09
N THR A 155 -25.72 8.57 30.96
CA THR A 155 -24.30 8.29 30.69
C THR A 155 -23.94 6.82 30.91
N ARG A 156 -24.63 6.12 31.82
CA ARG A 156 -24.29 4.74 32.21
C ARG A 156 -24.79 3.71 31.19
N GLU A 157 -25.98 3.93 30.62
CA GLU A 157 -26.53 3.06 29.56
C GLU A 157 -25.77 3.20 28.24
N LYS A 158 -25.42 4.42 27.81
CA LYS A 158 -24.57 4.63 26.62
C LYS A 158 -23.19 3.99 26.78
N LYS A 159 -22.60 4.04 27.97
CA LYS A 159 -21.29 3.44 28.27
C LYS A 159 -21.36 1.90 28.22
N ALA A 160 -22.37 1.29 28.84
CA ALA A 160 -22.56 -0.17 28.80
C ALA A 160 -22.89 -0.69 27.38
N LYS A 161 -23.65 0.08 26.60
CA LYS A 161 -23.99 -0.27 25.20
C LYS A 161 -22.77 -0.21 24.28
N LYS A 162 -21.89 0.80 24.43
CA LYS A 162 -20.63 0.94 23.67
C LYS A 162 -19.60 -0.15 24.02
N THR A 163 -19.53 -0.60 25.28
CA THR A 163 -18.67 -1.74 25.66
C THR A 163 -19.19 -3.06 25.10
N LYS A 164 -20.52 -3.25 25.08
CA LYS A 164 -21.16 -4.47 24.56
C LYS A 164 -21.06 -4.57 23.03
N GLU A 165 -21.21 -3.44 22.33
CA GLU A 165 -20.97 -3.33 20.89
C GLU A 165 -19.51 -3.67 20.52
N LEU A 166 -18.55 -3.28 21.36
CA LEU A 166 -17.15 -3.63 21.15
C LEU A 166 -16.85 -5.12 21.41
N GLU A 167 -17.48 -5.71 22.41
CA GLU A 167 -17.41 -7.16 22.68
C GLU A 167 -18.07 -7.98 21.54
N ASP A 168 -19.18 -7.50 20.97
CA ASP A 168 -19.86 -8.12 19.82
C ASP A 168 -19.03 -8.00 18.53
N ILE A 169 -18.38 -6.85 18.26
CA ILE A 169 -17.43 -6.67 17.15
C ILE A 169 -16.23 -7.63 17.27
N LEU A 170 -15.79 -7.89 18.50
CA LEU A 170 -14.73 -8.87 18.76
C LEU A 170 -15.24 -10.32 18.64
N SER A 171 -16.55 -10.59 18.75
CA SER A 171 -17.16 -11.93 18.81
C SER A 171 -17.61 -12.49 17.46
N GLU A 172 -17.94 -11.68 16.45
CA GLU A 172 -18.46 -12.17 15.18
C GLU A 172 -17.37 -12.66 14.19
N LYS A 173 -17.79 -13.56 13.28
CA LYS A 173 -17.00 -14.35 12.32
C LYS A 173 -16.15 -13.57 11.28
N GLY A 174 -15.89 -12.28 11.49
CA GLY A 174 -15.06 -11.41 10.64
C GLY A 174 -13.77 -10.91 11.30
N PHE A 175 -13.33 -11.50 12.41
CA PHE A 175 -12.07 -11.12 13.06
C PHE A 175 -10.89 -11.35 12.10
N GLN A 176 -10.38 -10.25 11.56
CA GLN A 176 -9.28 -10.17 10.60
C GLN A 176 -9.61 -10.91 9.29
N ASP A 177 -10.39 -10.30 8.39
CA ASP A 177 -10.63 -10.82 7.05
C ASP A 177 -9.33 -11.31 6.40
N THR A 178 -9.39 -12.47 5.75
CA THR A 178 -8.20 -13.18 5.22
C THR A 178 -7.46 -12.40 4.15
N GLN A 179 -8.14 -11.49 3.46
CA GLN A 179 -7.60 -10.65 2.41
C GLN A 179 -8.00 -9.20 2.69
N TYR A 180 -7.01 -8.30 2.71
CA TYR A 180 -7.26 -6.87 2.78
C TYR A 180 -7.54 -6.36 1.36
N PRO A 181 -8.77 -5.91 1.04
CA PRO A 181 -9.07 -5.41 -0.30
C PRO A 181 -8.16 -4.23 -0.63
N GLY A 182 -7.45 -4.31 -1.76
CA GLY A 182 -6.62 -3.21 -2.23
C GLY A 182 -5.21 -3.10 -1.63
N TYR A 183 -4.73 -4.04 -0.79
CA TYR A 183 -3.33 -3.97 -0.29
C TYR A 183 -2.31 -3.83 -1.42
N LYS A 184 -2.47 -4.65 -2.47
CA LYS A 184 -1.61 -4.60 -3.66
C LYS A 184 -1.74 -3.28 -4.42
N ASP A 185 -2.93 -2.69 -4.42
CA ASP A 185 -3.21 -1.44 -5.13
C ASP A 185 -2.58 -0.26 -4.40
N PHE A 186 -2.75 -0.18 -3.07
CA PHE A 186 -2.11 0.86 -2.26
C PHE A 186 -0.58 0.81 -2.37
N ARG A 187 0.01 -0.39 -2.43
CA ARG A 187 1.47 -0.60 -2.46
C ARG A 187 2.05 -0.74 -3.87
N ALA A 188 1.25 -0.59 -4.92
CA ALA A 188 1.69 -0.86 -6.29
C ALA A 188 2.90 -0.02 -6.70
N GLU A 189 2.90 1.27 -6.35
CA GLU A 189 4.01 2.18 -6.65
C GLU A 189 5.29 1.82 -5.89
N ALA A 190 5.18 1.46 -4.61
CA ALA A 190 6.31 0.97 -3.82
C ALA A 190 6.89 -0.32 -4.42
N PHE A 191 6.06 -1.24 -4.90
CA PHE A 191 6.53 -2.46 -5.58
C PHE A 191 7.23 -2.16 -6.90
N LEU A 192 6.74 -1.19 -7.67
CA LEU A 192 7.40 -0.76 -8.89
C LEU A 192 8.81 -0.23 -8.61
N HIS A 193 8.96 0.63 -7.61
CA HIS A 193 10.28 1.14 -7.22
C HIS A 193 11.18 0.06 -6.61
N GLN A 194 10.61 -0.91 -5.91
CA GLN A 194 11.36 -2.08 -5.44
C GLN A 194 11.94 -2.88 -6.61
N GLN A 195 11.16 -3.14 -7.67
CA GLN A 195 11.63 -3.83 -8.88
C GLN A 195 12.71 -3.03 -9.61
N GLN A 196 12.50 -1.73 -9.78
CA GLN A 196 13.48 -0.84 -10.41
C GLN A 196 14.80 -0.80 -9.63
N ARG A 197 14.74 -0.74 -8.29
CA ARG A 197 15.92 -0.83 -7.43
C ARG A 197 16.66 -2.15 -7.65
N GLN A 198 15.96 -3.28 -7.64
CA GLN A 198 16.58 -4.60 -7.87
C GLN A 198 17.28 -4.66 -9.22
N GLU A 199 16.64 -4.12 -10.26
CA GLU A 199 17.24 -4.07 -11.60
C GLU A 199 18.49 -3.18 -11.65
N CYS A 200 18.45 -2.00 -11.02
CA CYS A 200 19.64 -1.15 -10.89
C CYS A 200 20.78 -1.88 -10.17
N LEU A 201 20.49 -2.63 -9.11
CA LEU A 201 21.50 -3.39 -8.39
C LEU A 201 22.09 -4.53 -9.23
N ARG A 202 21.25 -5.23 -10.00
CA ARG A 202 21.70 -6.25 -10.95
C ARG A 202 22.64 -5.66 -12.00
N LYS A 203 22.25 -4.54 -12.62
CA LYS A 203 23.08 -3.81 -13.60
C LYS A 203 24.38 -3.29 -12.99
N ALA A 204 24.35 -2.80 -11.74
CA ALA A 204 25.55 -2.37 -11.02
C ALA A 204 26.54 -3.52 -10.81
N GLY A 205 26.06 -4.69 -10.38
CA GLY A 205 26.87 -5.89 -10.19
C GLY A 205 27.49 -6.40 -11.50
N GLU A 206 26.74 -6.37 -12.59
CA GLU A 206 27.23 -6.70 -13.93
C GLU A 206 28.35 -5.75 -14.39
N ALA A 207 28.11 -4.44 -14.31
CA ALA A 207 29.11 -3.43 -14.67
C ALA A 207 30.38 -3.52 -13.82
N TYR A 208 30.25 -3.86 -12.53
CA TYR A 208 31.38 -4.06 -11.64
C TYR A 208 32.22 -5.27 -12.08
N ARG A 209 31.59 -6.41 -12.39
CA ARG A 209 32.26 -7.61 -12.90
C ARG A 209 33.01 -7.36 -14.22
N MET A 210 32.50 -6.45 -15.05
CA MET A 210 33.15 -6.01 -16.29
C MET A 210 34.26 -4.96 -16.07
N GLY A 211 34.55 -4.57 -14.82
CA GLY A 211 35.56 -3.55 -14.50
C GLY A 211 35.11 -2.11 -14.80
N MET A 212 33.85 -1.90 -15.17
CA MET A 212 33.28 -0.60 -15.52
C MET A 212 32.82 0.16 -14.26
N LYS A 213 33.78 0.52 -13.39
CA LYS A 213 33.50 1.14 -12.09
C LYS A 213 32.59 2.39 -12.15
N PRO A 214 32.74 3.33 -13.11
CA PRO A 214 31.85 4.49 -13.20
C PRO A 214 30.40 4.12 -13.52
N VAL A 215 30.19 3.10 -14.37
CA VAL A 215 28.84 2.60 -14.71
C VAL A 215 28.21 1.91 -13.49
N ALA A 216 28.98 1.11 -12.76
CA ALA A 216 28.52 0.48 -11.53
C ALA A 216 28.08 1.53 -10.49
N ALA A 217 28.90 2.57 -10.28
CA ALA A 217 28.57 3.66 -9.36
C ALA A 217 27.29 4.41 -9.76
N PHE A 218 27.09 4.66 -11.06
CA PHE A 218 25.86 5.27 -11.57
C PHE A 218 24.62 4.42 -11.22
N TYR A 219 24.67 3.11 -11.46
CA TYR A 219 23.54 2.23 -11.14
C TYR A 219 23.28 2.08 -9.64
N VAL A 220 24.31 2.13 -8.80
CA VAL A 220 24.12 2.21 -7.34
C VAL A 220 23.38 3.50 -6.96
N GLN A 221 23.75 4.64 -7.53
CA GLN A 221 23.05 5.91 -7.29
C GLN A 221 21.59 5.85 -7.74
N GLN A 222 21.29 5.25 -8.89
CA GLN A 222 19.91 5.03 -9.34
C GLN A 222 19.14 4.10 -8.39
N GLY A 223 19.78 3.04 -7.90
CA GLY A 223 19.19 2.14 -6.90
C GLY A 223 18.83 2.87 -5.60
N GLN A 224 19.68 3.79 -5.14
CA GLN A 224 19.43 4.64 -3.97
C GLN A 224 18.23 5.57 -4.20
N LEU A 225 18.14 6.20 -5.37
CA LEU A 225 17.00 7.04 -5.73
C LEU A 225 15.68 6.24 -5.70
N HIS A 226 15.68 5.03 -6.25
CA HIS A 226 14.50 4.16 -6.19
C HIS A 226 14.19 3.68 -4.77
N GLU A 227 15.19 3.54 -3.91
CA GLU A 227 14.96 3.24 -2.48
C GLU A 227 14.25 4.40 -1.77
N GLU A 228 14.64 5.65 -2.03
CA GLU A 228 13.98 6.83 -1.47
C GLU A 228 12.52 6.92 -1.95
N LYS A 229 12.27 6.78 -3.26
CA LYS A 229 10.92 6.78 -3.82
C LYS A 229 10.06 5.62 -3.30
N MET A 230 10.65 4.44 -3.10
CA MET A 230 9.97 3.30 -2.50
C MET A 230 9.55 3.59 -1.04
N LYS A 231 10.38 4.30 -0.27
CA LYS A 231 10.04 4.71 1.11
C LYS A 231 8.88 5.69 1.11
N GLU A 232 8.95 6.74 0.29
CA GLU A 232 7.87 7.73 0.13
C GLU A 232 6.54 7.06 -0.27
N ALA A 233 6.55 6.23 -1.31
CA ALA A 233 5.36 5.51 -1.76
C ALA A 233 4.81 4.54 -0.68
N ASN A 234 5.68 3.94 0.14
CA ASN A 234 5.25 3.10 1.26
C ASN A 234 4.61 3.92 2.39
N GLU A 235 5.17 5.10 2.69
CA GLU A 235 4.61 6.03 3.68
C GLU A 235 3.22 6.52 3.27
N ASP A 236 3.06 6.93 2.01
CA ASP A 236 1.76 7.34 1.47
C ASP A 236 0.74 6.20 1.48
N ALA A 237 1.15 4.99 1.10
CA ALA A 237 0.32 3.80 1.15
C ALA A 237 -0.09 3.47 2.60
N ALA A 238 0.84 3.55 3.54
CA ALA A 238 0.60 3.29 4.95
C ALA A 238 -0.43 4.25 5.53
N GLN A 239 -0.33 5.54 5.21
CA GLN A 239 -1.28 6.56 5.63
C GLN A 239 -2.68 6.27 5.09
N GLN A 240 -2.81 5.98 3.79
CA GLN A 240 -4.09 5.65 3.16
C GLN A 240 -4.74 4.39 3.74
N ILE A 241 -3.95 3.33 3.94
CA ILE A 241 -4.40 2.10 4.60
C ILE A 241 -4.89 2.45 6.01
N PHE A 242 -4.07 3.14 6.80
CA PHE A 242 -4.40 3.48 8.18
C PHE A 242 -5.72 4.25 8.26
N GLU A 243 -5.87 5.33 7.49
CA GLU A 243 -7.06 6.17 7.50
C GLU A 243 -8.31 5.38 7.10
N THR A 244 -8.23 4.63 6.00
CA THR A 244 -9.35 3.85 5.47
C THR A 244 -9.84 2.80 6.48
N VAL A 245 -8.93 2.03 7.09
CA VAL A 245 -9.32 0.99 8.06
C VAL A 245 -9.87 1.58 9.35
N ASN A 246 -9.28 2.69 9.80
CA ASN A 246 -9.49 3.18 11.15
C ASN A 246 -10.55 4.27 11.26
N ALA A 247 -11.06 4.79 10.14
CA ALA A 247 -12.08 5.86 10.11
C ALA A 247 -13.29 5.56 11.01
N SER A 248 -13.82 4.34 10.98
CA SER A 248 -14.95 3.92 11.83
C SER A 248 -14.54 3.28 13.15
N LYS A 249 -13.28 2.83 13.29
CA LYS A 249 -12.79 2.05 14.44
C LYS A 249 -12.21 2.93 15.55
N LEU A 250 -11.47 3.98 15.22
CA LEU A 250 -10.87 4.86 16.23
C LEU A 250 -11.88 5.57 17.15
N PRO A 251 -13.06 6.02 16.66
CA PRO A 251 -14.09 6.61 17.55
C PRO A 251 -14.61 5.67 18.64
N ILE A 252 -14.47 4.36 18.46
CA ILE A 252 -14.84 3.33 19.43
C ILE A 252 -13.63 2.78 20.23
N ASN A 253 -12.47 3.44 20.16
CA ASN A 253 -11.21 2.98 20.78
C ASN A 253 -10.76 1.60 20.30
N LEU A 254 -10.96 1.34 19.01
CA LEU A 254 -10.38 0.22 18.30
C LEU A 254 -9.38 0.75 17.28
N LEU A 255 -8.13 0.33 17.41
CA LEU A 255 -7.04 0.63 16.51
C LEU A 255 -6.68 -0.64 15.75
N ASP A 256 -6.60 -0.53 14.44
CA ASP A 256 -6.25 -1.62 13.57
C ASP A 256 -5.00 -1.29 12.76
N LEU A 257 -3.94 -2.08 13.00
CA LEU A 257 -2.62 -1.92 12.42
C LEU A 257 -2.32 -2.99 11.36
N HIS A 258 -3.28 -3.86 11.04
CA HIS A 258 -3.02 -4.88 10.02
C HIS A 258 -2.77 -4.22 8.66
N GLY A 259 -1.90 -4.85 7.84
CA GLY A 259 -1.55 -4.33 6.52
C GLY A 259 -0.48 -3.24 6.52
N LEU A 260 -0.06 -2.76 7.69
CA LEU A 260 1.08 -1.85 7.82
C LEU A 260 2.40 -2.65 7.93
N HIS A 261 3.52 -2.00 7.58
CA HIS A 261 4.84 -2.49 7.97
C HIS A 261 5.11 -2.18 9.45
N VAL A 262 6.14 -2.81 10.01
CA VAL A 262 6.42 -2.75 11.45
C VAL A 262 6.66 -1.32 11.92
N ASP A 263 7.52 -0.57 11.23
CA ASP A 263 7.89 0.79 11.65
C ASP A 263 6.70 1.77 11.54
N GLU A 264 5.94 1.63 10.45
CA GLU A 264 4.67 2.36 10.24
C GLU A 264 3.67 2.06 11.37
N ALA A 265 3.44 0.78 11.67
CA ALA A 265 2.52 0.35 12.72
C ALA A 265 2.90 0.89 14.11
N LEU A 266 4.20 0.88 14.44
CA LEU A 266 4.69 1.42 15.71
C LEU A 266 4.54 2.95 15.78
N SER A 267 4.80 3.65 14.68
CA SER A 267 4.59 5.10 14.58
C SER A 267 3.12 5.45 14.85
N HIS A 268 2.18 4.81 14.14
CA HIS A 268 0.75 5.00 14.35
C HIS A 268 0.29 4.60 15.76
N LEU A 269 0.77 3.46 16.29
CA LEU A 269 0.45 3.02 17.65
C LEU A 269 0.85 4.08 18.68
N SER A 270 2.07 4.59 18.61
CA SER A 270 2.59 5.58 19.55
C SER A 270 1.74 6.85 19.57
N ARG A 271 1.40 7.37 18.37
CA ARG A 271 0.58 8.55 18.19
C ARG A 271 -0.83 8.35 18.73
N VAL A 272 -1.49 7.25 18.36
CA VAL A 272 -2.86 6.96 18.79
C VAL A 272 -2.94 6.72 20.29
N LEU A 273 -1.97 6.04 20.90
CA LEU A 273 -1.92 5.88 22.36
C LEU A 273 -1.86 7.24 23.04
N GLN A 274 -0.99 8.14 22.60
CA GLN A 274 -0.89 9.49 23.16
C GLN A 274 -2.20 10.28 23.00
N GLU A 275 -2.81 10.26 21.81
CA GLU A 275 -4.08 10.92 21.52
C GLU A 275 -5.21 10.37 22.41
N LYS A 276 -5.32 9.04 22.53
CA LYS A 276 -6.39 8.38 23.30
C LYS A 276 -6.20 8.49 24.80
N THR A 277 -4.97 8.45 25.30
CA THR A 277 -4.68 8.76 26.70
C THR A 277 -5.11 10.19 27.01
N LYS A 278 -4.74 11.17 26.17
CA LYS A 278 -5.14 12.56 26.37
C LYS A 278 -6.66 12.75 26.31
N GLU A 279 -7.33 12.12 25.35
CA GLU A 279 -8.79 12.12 25.25
C GLU A 279 -9.43 11.57 26.54
N TYR A 280 -8.92 10.45 27.04
CA TYR A 280 -9.39 9.82 28.27
C TYR A 280 -9.16 10.70 29.51
N SER A 281 -7.99 11.32 29.66
CA SER A 281 -7.71 12.19 30.82
C SER A 281 -8.60 13.44 30.84
N LEU A 282 -8.98 13.98 29.68
CA LEU A 282 -9.77 15.22 29.57
C LEU A 282 -11.29 14.97 29.61
N ALA A 283 -11.77 14.00 28.83
CA ALA A 283 -13.20 13.75 28.65
C ALA A 283 -13.71 12.52 29.41
N GLY A 284 -12.82 11.75 30.04
CA GLY A 284 -13.13 10.44 30.61
C GLY A 284 -13.46 9.43 29.52
N GLY A 285 -14.33 8.47 29.85
CA GLY A 285 -14.82 7.49 28.87
C GLY A 285 -14.30 6.07 29.12
N ILE A 286 -13.92 5.39 28.03
CA ILE A 286 -13.43 3.99 28.06
C ILE A 286 -11.93 4.04 28.35
N PRO A 287 -11.45 3.46 29.46
CA PRO A 287 -10.03 3.53 29.85
C PRO A 287 -9.15 2.54 29.08
N TYR A 288 -9.59 2.09 27.91
CA TYR A 288 -8.91 1.06 27.14
C TYR A 288 -8.84 1.43 25.68
N LEU A 289 -7.74 1.04 25.04
CA LEU A 289 -7.56 0.98 23.60
C LEU A 289 -7.38 -0.49 23.19
N TYR A 290 -8.18 -0.94 22.23
CA TYR A 290 -8.04 -2.25 21.63
C TYR A 290 -7.20 -2.14 20.38
N VAL A 291 -6.19 -3.00 20.21
CA VAL A 291 -5.23 -2.95 19.10
C VAL A 291 -5.21 -4.27 18.37
N ILE A 292 -5.50 -4.24 17.07
CA ILE A 292 -5.42 -5.38 16.16
C ILE A 292 -4.10 -5.30 15.40
N THR A 293 -3.30 -6.37 15.44
CA THR A 293 -1.96 -6.45 14.81
C THR A 293 -1.92 -7.36 13.57
N GLY A 294 -3.02 -8.06 13.28
CA GLY A 294 -3.15 -8.97 12.14
C GLY A 294 -2.51 -10.36 12.35
N ARG A 295 -2.70 -11.24 11.35
CA ARG A 295 -2.20 -12.64 11.35
C ARG A 295 -0.88 -12.87 10.64
N GLY A 296 -0.36 -11.85 9.93
CA GLY A 296 0.89 -11.97 9.18
C GLY A 296 0.77 -12.36 7.71
N ASN A 297 -0.44 -12.53 7.15
CA ASN A 297 -0.64 -12.98 5.76
C ASN A 297 0.10 -12.15 4.70
N HIS A 298 0.29 -10.84 4.93
CA HIS A 298 0.99 -9.93 4.01
C HIS A 298 2.48 -9.73 4.37
N SER A 299 2.96 -10.39 5.41
CA SER A 299 4.37 -10.37 5.78
C SER A 299 5.14 -11.42 4.98
N GLN A 300 6.46 -11.22 4.81
CA GLN A 300 7.34 -12.22 4.21
C GLN A 300 7.20 -13.57 4.94
N GLY A 301 6.93 -14.64 4.19
CA GLY A 301 6.72 -15.98 4.73
C GLY A 301 5.44 -16.17 5.54
N GLY A 302 4.49 -15.21 5.51
CA GLY A 302 3.23 -15.32 6.27
C GLY A 302 3.38 -15.11 7.78
N VAL A 303 4.54 -14.65 8.25
CA VAL A 303 4.85 -14.53 9.69
C VAL A 303 4.35 -13.19 10.25
N ALA A 304 3.58 -13.22 11.35
CA ALA A 304 3.09 -12.00 12.01
C ALA A 304 4.24 -11.19 12.68
N ARG A 305 4.77 -10.17 11.99
CA ARG A 305 5.88 -9.34 12.51
C ARG A 305 5.43 -8.17 13.39
N ILE A 306 4.22 -7.64 13.19
CA ILE A 306 3.69 -6.50 13.96
C ILE A 306 3.42 -6.91 15.41
N LYS A 307 2.82 -8.08 15.63
CA LYS A 307 2.50 -8.59 16.98
C LYS A 307 3.69 -8.53 17.96
N PRO A 308 4.85 -9.16 17.68
CA PRO A 308 5.99 -9.12 18.59
C PRO A 308 6.57 -7.70 18.74
N ALA A 309 6.54 -6.88 17.69
CA ALA A 309 7.01 -5.50 17.75
C ALA A 309 6.14 -4.63 18.66
N VAL A 310 4.81 -4.73 18.55
CA VAL A 310 3.85 -4.04 19.43
C VAL A 310 4.01 -4.48 20.87
N MET A 311 4.12 -5.79 21.12
CA MET A 311 4.35 -6.31 22.47
C MET A 311 5.62 -5.74 23.10
N LYS A 312 6.74 -5.75 22.36
CA LYS A 312 8.00 -5.14 22.80
C LYS A 312 7.83 -3.66 23.11
N TYR A 313 7.18 -2.91 22.21
CA TYR A 313 6.92 -1.48 22.39
C TYR A 313 6.16 -1.21 23.70
N LEU A 314 5.05 -1.92 23.93
CA LEU A 314 4.21 -1.73 25.11
C LEU A 314 4.96 -2.06 26.42
N THR A 315 5.72 -3.16 26.44
CA THR A 315 6.55 -3.52 27.59
C THR A 315 7.64 -2.47 27.87
N SER A 316 8.35 -2.01 26.83
CA SER A 316 9.40 -0.99 26.98
C SER A 316 8.87 0.34 27.52
N HIS A 317 7.64 0.71 27.15
CA HIS A 317 6.98 1.94 27.60
C HIS A 317 6.10 1.75 28.85
N LYS A 318 6.16 0.56 29.49
CA LYS A 318 5.46 0.23 30.73
C LYS A 318 3.92 0.33 30.65
N PHE A 319 3.34 0.14 29.47
CA PHE A 319 1.89 0.04 29.33
C PHE A 319 1.39 -1.27 29.96
N ARG A 320 0.23 -1.21 30.62
CA ARG A 320 -0.49 -2.41 31.06
C ARG A 320 -1.37 -2.90 29.91
N PHE A 321 -1.15 -4.13 29.47
CA PHE A 321 -1.94 -4.73 28.38
C PHE A 321 -2.22 -6.20 28.63
N THR A 322 -3.26 -6.71 27.97
CA THR A 322 -3.64 -8.12 27.95
C THR A 322 -3.95 -8.53 26.52
N GLU A 323 -3.54 -9.73 26.11
CA GLU A 323 -3.95 -10.28 24.82
C GLU A 323 -5.28 -11.03 25.00
N ILE A 324 -6.36 -10.55 24.37
CA ILE A 324 -7.69 -11.16 24.48
C ILE A 324 -7.80 -12.35 23.52
N LYS A 325 -7.33 -12.13 22.29
CA LYS A 325 -7.30 -13.11 21.20
C LYS A 325 -5.97 -12.96 20.47
N SER A 326 -5.56 -13.98 19.73
CA SER A 326 -4.32 -13.93 18.96
C SER A 326 -4.28 -12.68 18.06
N GLY A 327 -3.34 -11.77 18.34
CA GLY A 327 -3.15 -10.53 17.60
C GLY A 327 -4.11 -9.40 17.96
N CYS A 328 -4.88 -9.50 19.06
CA CYS A 328 -5.72 -8.45 19.62
C CYS A 328 -5.35 -8.14 21.07
N PHE A 329 -4.82 -6.95 21.30
CA PHE A 329 -4.42 -6.45 22.60
C PHE A 329 -5.44 -5.48 23.17
N LYS A 330 -5.72 -5.58 24.46
CA LYS A 330 -6.42 -4.57 25.25
C LYS A 330 -5.41 -3.86 26.12
N ILE A 331 -5.18 -2.59 25.83
CA ILE A 331 -4.22 -1.72 26.48
C ILE A 331 -4.98 -0.78 27.39
N LEU A 332 -4.54 -0.62 28.63
CA LEU A 332 -5.08 0.37 29.54
C LEU A 332 -4.48 1.76 29.25
N LEU A 333 -5.35 2.76 29.18
CA LEU A 333 -5.00 4.17 29.08
C LEU A 333 -4.88 4.74 30.49
N GLU A 334 -3.75 5.37 30.81
CA GLU A 334 -3.44 5.92 32.14
C GLU A 334 -3.17 7.41 32.11
#